data_AF-A0A2N9YCC8-F1
#
_entry.id   AF-A0A2N9YCC8-F1
#
_cell.length_a   1.000
_cell.length_b   1.000
_cell.length_c   1.000
_cell.angle_alpha   90.00
_cell.angle_beta   90.00
_cell.angle_gamma   90.00
#
_symmetry.space_group_name_H-M   'P 1'
#
loop_
_entity.id
_entity.type
_entity.pdbx_description
1 polymer ?
#
loop_
_entity_poly.entity_id
_entity_poly.type
_entity_poly.pdbx_seq_one_letter_code
_entity_poly.pdbx_strand_id
1 'polypeptide(L)'
;MYFSNILVLFTLVSLIPVGYAEEQTGKLHPNNAQDETAPKLQLRPRPRSNSELPPTVWAINVYESGDFCYISQENVSLWRSDASEPLKVTIQQYDTASQSEVMLRWPTNQTMLTWPQKKLPLSENLSYMIQVNDIGRIVNTHRLPSNLATASNTDKAKWMQTQGCTRQADMLTNTTKMGAS
;
A
#
# COMPACT_ATOMS: atom_id res chain seq x y z
N MET A 1 -58.97 -17.55 9.98
CA MET A 1 -59.79 -17.44 11.19
C MET A 1 -58.86 -17.06 12.36
N TYR A 2 -59.20 -15.97 13.06
CA TYR A 2 -58.61 -15.40 14.30
C TYR A 2 -57.24 -14.69 14.20
N PHE A 3 -57.24 -13.34 14.12
CA PHE A 3 -57.29 -12.30 15.20
C PHE A 3 -55.90 -12.12 15.85
N SER A 4 -55.15 -11.06 15.49
CA SER A 4 -55.16 -9.72 16.10
C SER A 4 -54.39 -9.66 17.44
N ASN A 5 -53.25 -8.95 17.44
CA ASN A 5 -52.85 -8.08 18.55
C ASN A 5 -51.79 -7.09 18.06
N ILE A 6 -52.26 -5.87 17.82
CA ILE A 6 -51.47 -4.67 17.59
C ILE A 6 -51.02 -4.16 18.95
N LEU A 7 -49.71 -4.02 19.17
CA LEU A 7 -49.17 -3.24 20.28
C LEU A 7 -48.48 -2.01 19.71
N VAL A 8 -49.18 -0.88 19.79
CA VAL A 8 -48.62 0.45 19.51
C VAL A 8 -47.83 0.87 20.74
N LEU A 9 -46.51 1.06 20.60
CA LEU A 9 -45.68 1.74 21.59
C LEU A 9 -45.23 3.08 21.00
N PHE A 10 -45.88 4.13 21.47
CA PHE A 10 -45.46 5.53 21.32
C PHE A 10 -44.21 5.77 22.18
N THR A 11 -43.12 6.20 21.57
CA THR A 11 -42.00 6.82 22.30
C THR A 11 -41.70 8.19 21.70
N LEU A 12 -41.50 9.14 22.62
CA LEU A 12 -41.56 10.58 22.43
C LEU A 12 -40.40 11.11 21.56
N VAL A 13 -40.77 11.90 20.55
CA VAL A 13 -39.87 12.82 19.84
C VAL A 13 -39.51 13.95 20.79
N SER A 14 -38.28 13.94 21.31
CA SER A 14 -37.74 15.07 22.06
C SER A 14 -37.23 16.12 21.08
N LEU A 15 -37.91 17.26 21.04
CA LEU A 15 -37.49 18.47 20.35
C LEU A 15 -36.21 19.01 21.03
N ILE A 16 -35.09 18.97 20.33
CA ILE A 16 -33.87 19.68 20.72
C ILE A 16 -34.02 21.13 20.23
N PRO A 17 -34.01 22.14 21.10
CA PRO A 17 -33.98 23.53 20.66
C PRO A 17 -32.65 23.85 19.98
N VAL A 18 -32.74 24.35 18.75
CA VAL A 18 -31.64 24.95 17.99
C VAL A 18 -31.24 26.24 18.71
N GLY A 19 -30.16 26.17 19.48
CA GLY A 19 -29.49 27.36 20.03
C GLY A 19 -28.64 28.01 18.95
N TYR A 20 -29.12 29.14 18.41
CA TYR A 20 -28.32 30.08 17.63
C TYR A 20 -27.22 30.65 18.54
N ALA A 21 -25.96 30.37 18.24
CA ALA A 21 -24.83 31.07 18.84
C ALA A 21 -24.61 32.38 18.10
N GLU A 22 -24.74 33.47 18.85
CA GLU A 22 -24.66 34.86 18.42
C GLU A 22 -23.21 35.26 18.07
N GLU A 23 -23.07 35.95 16.93
CA GLU A 23 -21.84 36.49 16.38
C GLU A 23 -21.35 37.68 17.22
N GLN A 24 -20.35 37.46 18.08
CA GLN A 24 -19.69 38.56 18.77
C GLN A 24 -18.65 39.21 17.86
N THR A 25 -19.05 40.35 17.31
CA THR A 25 -18.19 41.33 16.65
C THR A 25 -17.25 41.97 17.67
N GLY A 26 -16.11 41.31 17.90
CA GLY A 26 -15.00 41.85 18.69
C GLY A 26 -14.30 42.98 17.94
N LYS A 27 -14.46 44.20 18.45
CA LYS A 27 -13.83 45.44 18.00
C LYS A 27 -12.30 45.29 17.80
N LEU A 28 -11.86 45.69 16.62
CA LEU A 28 -10.46 45.95 16.29
C LEU A 28 -9.95 47.15 17.10
N HIS A 29 -8.97 46.94 17.98
CA HIS A 29 -8.08 48.00 18.45
C HIS A 29 -6.65 47.68 18.00
N PRO A 30 -5.97 48.60 17.30
CA PRO A 30 -4.59 48.39 16.88
C PRO A 30 -3.67 48.87 17.99
N ASN A 31 -2.85 47.99 18.56
CA ASN A 31 -1.63 48.43 19.21
C ASN A 31 -0.49 47.48 18.86
N ASN A 32 0.44 48.10 18.16
CA ASN A 32 1.67 47.63 17.58
C ASN A 32 2.66 47.25 18.69
N ALA A 33 3.19 46.02 18.69
CA ALA A 33 4.51 45.72 19.24
C ALA A 33 4.97 44.35 18.73
N GLN A 34 6.13 44.39 18.10
CA GLN A 34 6.86 43.27 17.53
C GLN A 34 7.12 42.19 18.60
N ASP A 35 6.74 40.94 18.30
CA ASP A 35 7.38 39.75 18.88
C ASP A 35 7.70 38.78 17.74
N GLU A 36 8.68 39.17 16.93
CA GLU A 36 9.37 38.28 16.00
C GLU A 36 10.38 37.42 16.76
N THR A 37 9.92 36.53 17.65
CA THR A 37 10.81 35.52 18.25
C THR A 37 10.15 34.17 18.51
N ALA A 38 9.15 33.78 17.71
CA ALA A 38 8.78 32.37 17.63
C ALA A 38 9.82 31.63 16.74
N PRO A 39 10.60 30.68 17.27
CA PRO A 39 11.50 29.90 16.43
C PRO A 39 10.65 29.14 15.42
N LYS A 40 10.83 29.45 14.13
CA LYS A 40 10.28 28.68 13.02
C LYS A 40 10.77 27.25 13.20
N LEU A 41 9.92 26.40 13.76
CA LEU A 41 10.12 24.94 13.80
C LEU A 41 10.32 24.53 12.36
N GLN A 42 11.58 24.41 11.94
CA GLN A 42 11.91 23.78 10.68
C GLN A 42 11.45 22.35 10.85
N LEU A 43 10.30 22.04 10.25
CA LEU A 43 9.88 20.67 10.00
C LEU A 43 11.00 20.05 9.19
N ARG A 44 11.95 19.40 9.87
CA ARG A 44 12.89 18.52 9.19
C ARG A 44 12.00 17.52 8.47
N PRO A 45 12.13 17.36 7.15
CA PRO A 45 11.48 16.25 6.48
C PRO A 45 11.86 15.01 7.28
N ARG A 46 10.89 14.35 7.92
CA ARG A 46 11.15 13.02 8.44
C ARG A 46 11.64 12.25 7.23
N PRO A 47 12.84 11.65 7.25
CA PRO A 47 13.18 10.66 6.25
C PRO A 47 11.97 9.73 6.18
N ARG A 48 11.31 9.65 5.02
CA ARG A 48 10.27 8.63 4.83
C ARG A 48 10.96 7.33 5.24
N SER A 49 10.42 6.68 6.27
CA SER A 49 10.97 5.49 6.92
C SER A 49 11.74 4.66 5.90
N ASN A 50 13.05 4.44 6.09
CA ASN A 50 13.96 3.69 5.21
C ASN A 50 13.22 2.85 4.15
N SER A 51 12.85 3.47 3.04
CA SER A 51 12.24 2.77 1.90
C SER A 51 13.40 2.31 1.05
N GLU A 52 14.12 1.34 1.59
CA GLU A 52 15.15 0.66 0.84
C GLU A 52 14.45 -0.07 -0.32
N LEU A 53 14.93 0.18 -1.53
CA LEU A 53 14.34 -0.39 -2.72
C LEU A 53 14.80 -1.85 -2.85
N PRO A 54 13.92 -2.75 -3.30
CA PRO A 54 14.36 -4.08 -3.70
C PRO A 54 15.47 -3.99 -4.75
N PRO A 55 16.41 -4.96 -4.79
CA PRO A 55 17.52 -4.95 -5.74
C PRO A 55 17.08 -5.13 -7.20
N THR A 56 15.84 -5.55 -7.44
CA THR A 56 15.27 -5.71 -8.78
C THR A 56 13.84 -5.19 -8.81
N VAL A 57 13.39 -4.73 -9.98
CA VAL A 57 12.01 -4.28 -10.18
C VAL A 57 10.98 -5.42 -10.06
N TRP A 58 11.40 -6.68 -10.17
CA TRP A 58 10.52 -7.86 -10.10
C TRP A 58 10.44 -8.47 -8.71
N ALA A 59 10.89 -7.75 -7.69
CA ALA A 59 10.89 -8.19 -6.31
C ALA A 59 9.82 -7.46 -5.49
N ILE A 60 8.94 -8.22 -4.86
CA ILE A 60 7.90 -7.71 -3.95
C ILE A 60 8.55 -7.43 -2.59
N ASN A 61 8.51 -6.18 -2.13
CA ASN A 61 8.88 -5.85 -0.76
C ASN A 61 7.79 -6.36 0.21
N VAL A 62 8.13 -7.32 1.06
CA VAL A 62 7.16 -7.96 1.97
C VAL A 62 6.67 -7.04 3.10
N TYR A 63 7.28 -5.87 3.28
CA TYR A 63 6.89 -4.91 4.31
C TYR A 63 5.93 -3.82 3.81
N GLU A 64 5.64 -3.80 2.51
CA GLU A 64 4.84 -2.77 1.86
C GLU A 64 3.55 -3.34 1.27
N SER A 65 2.50 -2.52 1.24
CA SER A 65 1.28 -2.79 0.49
C SER A 65 1.25 -1.96 -0.79
N GLY A 66 0.43 -2.37 -1.75
CA GLY A 66 0.17 -1.61 -2.98
C GLY A 66 0.19 -2.46 -4.24
N ASP A 67 0.33 -1.78 -5.37
CA ASP A 67 0.32 -2.40 -6.69
C ASP A 67 1.69 -2.98 -7.05
N PHE A 68 1.67 -4.18 -7.64
CA PHE A 68 2.85 -4.89 -8.12
C PHE A 68 2.63 -5.39 -9.55
N CYS A 69 3.43 -4.88 -10.46
CA CYS A 69 3.42 -5.22 -11.86
C CYS A 69 4.47 -6.29 -12.16
N TYR A 70 4.12 -7.29 -12.98
CA TYR A 70 5.04 -8.37 -13.35
C TYR A 70 4.92 -8.78 -14.81
N ILE A 71 6.03 -9.21 -15.43
CA ILE A 71 6.02 -9.73 -16.81
C ILE A 71 5.70 -11.23 -16.81
N SER A 72 6.44 -11.97 -15.99
CA SER A 72 6.37 -13.42 -15.91
C SER A 72 6.58 -13.87 -14.48
N GLN A 73 5.87 -14.92 -14.07
CA GLN A 73 5.85 -15.36 -12.67
C GLN A 73 7.19 -15.94 -12.23
N GLU A 74 7.96 -16.51 -13.16
CA GLU A 74 9.27 -17.10 -12.89
C GLU A 74 10.29 -16.04 -12.47
N ASN A 75 10.04 -14.77 -12.82
CA ASN A 75 10.91 -13.65 -12.46
C ASN A 75 10.52 -13.01 -11.13
N VAL A 76 9.38 -13.40 -10.54
CA VAL A 76 8.89 -12.78 -9.31
C VAL A 76 9.55 -13.41 -8.11
N SER A 77 10.00 -12.53 -7.23
CA SER A 77 10.61 -12.88 -5.95
C SER A 77 10.04 -12.00 -4.86
N LEU A 78 10.15 -12.47 -3.64
CA LEU A 78 9.94 -11.71 -2.43
C LEU A 78 11.29 -11.12 -2.03
N TRP A 79 11.27 -9.92 -1.46
CA TRP A 79 12.42 -9.25 -0.89
C TRP A 79 12.16 -8.73 0.53
N ARG A 80 13.19 -8.81 1.36
CA ARG A 80 13.26 -8.20 2.70
C ARG A 80 14.58 -7.43 2.84
N SER A 81 14.52 -6.25 3.47
CA SER A 81 15.70 -5.44 3.76
C SER A 81 16.59 -6.06 4.84
N ASP A 82 15.98 -6.64 5.87
CA ASP A 82 16.71 -7.28 6.97
C ASP A 82 16.68 -8.82 6.87
N ALA A 83 17.88 -9.40 6.80
CA ALA A 83 18.10 -10.83 6.77
C ALA A 83 18.92 -11.36 7.96
N SER A 84 19.09 -10.57 9.00
CA SER A 84 19.83 -10.96 10.22
C SER A 84 19.24 -12.20 10.89
N GLU A 85 17.91 -12.31 10.91
CA GLU A 85 17.18 -13.42 11.52
C GLU A 85 16.42 -14.27 10.49
N PRO A 86 16.12 -15.55 10.80
CA PRO A 86 15.18 -16.33 10.00
C PRO A 86 13.78 -15.73 10.08
N LEU A 87 13.02 -15.82 8.99
CA LEU A 87 11.68 -15.27 8.88
C LEU A 87 10.70 -16.33 8.37
N LYS A 88 9.49 -16.33 8.90
CA LYS A 88 8.37 -17.09 8.33
C LYS A 88 7.47 -16.11 7.58
N VAL A 89 7.12 -16.45 6.35
CA VAL A 89 6.19 -15.66 5.53
C VAL A 89 4.99 -16.54 5.18
N THR A 90 3.80 -16.04 5.44
CA THR A 90 2.56 -16.66 4.98
C THR A 90 2.01 -15.83 3.82
N ILE A 91 1.60 -16.49 2.74
CA ILE A 91 1.02 -15.84 1.57
C ILE A 91 -0.29 -16.53 1.24
N GLN A 92 -1.35 -15.75 1.07
CA GLN A 92 -2.66 -16.24 0.69
C GLN A 92 -3.28 -15.37 -0.39
N GLN A 93 -4.14 -15.95 -1.22
CA GLN A 93 -5.04 -15.17 -2.06
C GLN A 93 -5.97 -14.34 -1.17
N TYR A 94 -6.12 -13.06 -1.49
CA TYR A 94 -6.94 -12.12 -0.74
C TYR A 94 -8.23 -11.81 -1.49
N ASP A 95 -9.33 -11.66 -0.75
CA ASP A 95 -10.66 -11.33 -1.28
C ASP A 95 -11.18 -12.29 -2.36
N THR A 96 -10.87 -13.58 -2.19
CA THR A 96 -11.40 -14.65 -3.03
C THR A 96 -12.00 -15.74 -2.14
N ALA A 97 -12.94 -16.52 -2.67
CA ALA A 97 -13.47 -17.70 -1.98
C ALA A 97 -12.44 -18.85 -1.88
N SER A 98 -11.28 -18.72 -2.53
CA SER A 98 -10.18 -19.69 -2.52
C SER A 98 -9.46 -19.67 -1.18
N GLN A 99 -9.15 -20.86 -0.66
CA GLN A 99 -8.34 -21.06 0.54
C GLN A 99 -6.86 -21.30 0.21
N SER A 100 -6.40 -20.83 -0.95
CA SER A 100 -5.01 -21.04 -1.37
C SER A 100 -4.06 -20.24 -0.50
N GLU A 101 -3.32 -20.95 0.35
CA GLU A 101 -2.30 -20.41 1.26
C GLU A 101 -1.01 -21.21 1.12
N VAL A 102 0.12 -20.53 1.29
CA VAL A 102 1.43 -21.17 1.42
C VAL A 102 2.25 -20.48 2.50
N MET A 103 2.90 -21.31 3.31
CA MET A 103 3.88 -20.88 4.30
C MET A 103 5.29 -21.15 3.79
N LEU A 104 6.13 -20.12 3.82
CA LEU A 104 7.51 -20.17 3.41
C LEU A 104 8.44 -19.93 4.61
N ARG A 105 9.49 -20.74 4.70
CA ARG A 105 10.61 -20.49 5.62
C ARG A 105 11.70 -19.75 4.87
N TRP A 106 12.14 -18.63 5.42
CA TRP A 106 13.16 -17.77 4.85
C TRP A 106 14.38 -17.73 5.77
N PRO A 107 15.50 -18.36 5.40
CA PRO A 107 16.66 -18.46 6.27
C PRO A 107 17.37 -17.11 6.43
N THR A 108 18.14 -16.97 7.51
CA THR A 108 19.08 -15.85 7.73
C THR A 108 20.06 -15.71 6.54
N ASN A 109 20.59 -14.50 6.35
CA ASN A 109 21.51 -14.12 5.27
C ASN A 109 20.94 -14.23 3.85
N GLN A 110 19.62 -14.40 3.70
CA GLN A 110 18.93 -14.33 2.41
C GLN A 110 17.93 -13.19 2.41
N THR A 111 18.14 -12.21 1.54
CA THR A 111 17.22 -11.06 1.33
C THR A 111 16.19 -11.33 0.23
N MET A 112 16.36 -12.40 -0.54
CA MET A 112 15.51 -12.78 -1.67
C MET A 112 14.94 -14.19 -1.48
N LEU A 113 13.69 -14.39 -1.88
CA LEU A 113 13.06 -15.72 -1.93
C LEU A 113 12.15 -15.81 -3.16
N THR A 114 12.27 -16.89 -3.94
CA THR A 114 11.45 -17.07 -5.15
C THR A 114 9.97 -17.19 -4.81
N TRP A 115 9.11 -16.59 -5.62
CA TRP A 115 7.66 -16.73 -5.48
C TRP A 115 7.21 -18.20 -5.66
N PRO A 116 6.32 -18.74 -4.82
CA PRO A 116 5.93 -20.17 -4.84
C PRO A 116 4.88 -20.50 -5.92
N GLN A 117 5.20 -20.21 -7.19
CA GLN A 117 4.29 -20.29 -8.33
C GLN A 117 3.51 -21.61 -8.50
N LYS A 118 4.07 -22.75 -8.08
CA LYS A 118 3.40 -24.07 -8.20
C LYS A 118 2.22 -24.23 -7.25
N LYS A 119 2.26 -23.59 -6.08
CA LYS A 119 1.22 -23.69 -5.04
C LYS A 119 0.31 -22.47 -5.05
N LEU A 120 0.88 -21.32 -5.39
CA LEU A 120 0.19 -20.05 -5.39
C LEU A 120 0.58 -19.29 -6.66
N PRO A 121 0.05 -19.65 -7.84
CA PRO A 121 0.37 -18.94 -9.06
C PRO A 121 -0.10 -17.48 -8.94
N LEU A 122 0.67 -16.56 -9.51
CA LEU A 122 0.20 -15.19 -9.71
C LEU A 122 -0.91 -15.20 -10.76
N SER A 123 -1.81 -14.23 -10.72
CA SER A 123 -2.81 -14.06 -11.76
C SER A 123 -3.16 -12.60 -11.87
N GLU A 124 -3.52 -12.17 -13.07
CA GLU A 124 -3.88 -10.79 -13.33
C GLU A 124 -5.08 -10.38 -12.48
N ASN A 125 -5.04 -9.18 -11.91
CA ASN A 125 -6.10 -8.58 -11.09
C ASN A 125 -6.46 -9.38 -9.83
N LEU A 126 -5.58 -10.26 -9.37
CA LEU A 126 -5.70 -10.87 -8.04
C LEU A 126 -4.88 -10.09 -7.02
N SER A 127 -5.38 -10.12 -5.79
CA SER A 127 -4.71 -9.59 -4.62
C SER A 127 -4.17 -10.73 -3.76
N TYR A 128 -3.02 -10.51 -3.14
CA TYR A 128 -2.39 -11.46 -2.23
C TYR A 128 -2.10 -10.77 -0.91
N MET A 129 -2.44 -11.43 0.19
CA MET A 129 -2.00 -11.00 1.51
C MET A 129 -0.69 -11.70 1.85
N ILE A 130 0.36 -10.90 2.04
CA ILE A 130 1.67 -11.34 2.51
C ILE A 130 1.75 -10.97 3.99
N GLN A 131 1.91 -11.97 4.84
CA GLN A 131 1.99 -11.80 6.29
C GLN A 131 3.40 -12.12 6.78
N VAL A 132 3.97 -11.16 7.50
CA VAL A 132 5.28 -11.22 8.12
C VAL A 132 5.14 -10.72 9.56
N ASN A 133 5.62 -11.49 10.55
CA ASN A 133 5.51 -11.15 11.97
C ASN A 133 4.08 -10.73 12.39
N ASP A 134 3.09 -11.50 11.92
CA ASP A 134 1.65 -11.27 12.16
C ASP A 134 1.07 -9.98 11.59
N ILE A 135 1.85 -9.31 10.75
CA ILE A 135 1.46 -8.09 10.07
C ILE A 135 1.19 -8.40 8.60
N GLY A 136 -0.09 -8.31 8.20
CA GLY A 136 -0.53 -8.50 6.83
C GLY A 136 -0.32 -7.25 5.95
N ARG A 137 0.07 -7.48 4.71
CA ARG A 137 0.20 -6.47 3.64
C ARG A 137 -0.50 -7.00 2.40
N ILE A 138 -1.35 -6.16 1.80
CA ILE A 138 -2.06 -6.52 0.57
C ILE A 138 -1.23 -6.05 -0.63
N VAL A 139 -1.01 -6.95 -1.57
CA VAL A 139 -0.34 -6.70 -2.84
C VAL A 139 -1.31 -6.99 -3.97
N ASN A 140 -1.66 -5.96 -4.75
CA ASN A 140 -2.53 -6.07 -5.92
C ASN A 140 -1.66 -6.33 -7.15
N THR A 141 -1.93 -7.40 -7.89
CA THR A 141 -1.01 -7.83 -8.95
C THR A 141 -1.54 -7.51 -10.35
N HIS A 142 -0.66 -6.96 -11.18
CA HIS A 142 -0.96 -6.54 -12.55
C HIS A 142 0.02 -7.19 -13.51
N ARG A 143 -0.47 -7.98 -14.47
CA ARG A 143 0.39 -8.61 -15.45
C ARG A 143 0.65 -7.65 -16.61
N LEU A 144 1.91 -7.44 -16.98
CA LEU A 144 2.25 -6.70 -18.18
C LEU A 144 1.65 -7.39 -19.42
N PRO A 145 1.00 -6.63 -20.32
CA PRO A 145 0.59 -7.12 -21.62
C PRO A 145 1.76 -7.73 -22.39
N SER A 146 1.51 -8.80 -23.14
CA SER A 146 2.57 -9.54 -23.87
C SER A 146 3.29 -8.68 -24.90
N ASN A 147 2.60 -7.73 -25.55
CA ASN A 147 3.19 -6.78 -26.48
C ASN A 147 4.18 -5.80 -25.82
N LEU A 148 4.10 -5.64 -24.49
CA LEU A 148 5.02 -4.82 -23.71
C LEU A 148 6.17 -5.62 -23.10
N ALA A 149 6.15 -6.95 -23.15
CA ALA A 149 7.21 -7.79 -22.56
C ALA A 149 8.59 -7.50 -23.18
N THR A 150 8.64 -7.28 -24.50
CA THR A 150 9.86 -6.96 -25.26
C THR A 150 10.01 -5.47 -25.57
N ALA A 151 9.06 -4.64 -25.14
CA ALA A 151 9.12 -3.19 -25.35
C ALA A 151 10.20 -2.52 -24.49
N SER A 152 10.46 -1.24 -24.78
CA SER A 152 11.43 -0.42 -24.05
C SER A 152 11.05 -0.29 -22.57
N ASN A 153 12.04 -0.06 -21.69
CA ASN A 153 11.77 0.20 -20.28
C ASN A 153 10.88 1.43 -20.07
N THR A 154 10.96 2.43 -20.95
CA THR A 154 10.11 3.61 -20.94
C THR A 154 8.64 3.25 -21.18
N ASP A 155 8.35 2.41 -22.17
CA ASP A 155 6.99 1.98 -22.47
C ASP A 155 6.41 1.11 -21.34
N LYS A 156 7.23 0.21 -20.79
CA LYS A 156 6.89 -0.60 -19.61
C LYS A 156 6.57 0.28 -18.41
N ALA A 157 7.44 1.25 -18.10
CA ALA A 157 7.27 2.18 -17.00
C ALA A 157 6.00 3.03 -17.15
N LYS A 158 5.72 3.54 -18.36
CA LYS A 158 4.50 4.28 -18.66
C LYS A 158 3.25 3.43 -18.37
N TRP A 159 3.23 2.18 -18.82
CA TRP A 159 2.12 1.27 -18.51
C TRP A 159 2.02 0.99 -17.00
N MET A 160 3.14 0.72 -16.32
CA MET A 160 3.18 0.49 -14.88
C MET A 160 2.59 1.66 -14.09
N GLN A 161 2.86 2.91 -14.50
CA GLN A 161 2.26 4.10 -13.89
C GLN A 161 0.73 4.11 -13.99
N THR A 162 0.17 3.66 -15.12
CA THR A 162 -1.30 3.58 -15.29
C THR A 162 -1.95 2.55 -14.36
N GLN A 163 -1.18 1.56 -13.90
CA GLN A 163 -1.65 0.51 -12.99
C GLN A 163 -1.32 0.81 -11.52
N GLY A 164 -0.74 1.96 -11.19
CA GLY A 164 -0.36 2.31 -9.81
C GLY A 164 1.02 1.78 -9.37
N CYS A 165 1.72 1.02 -10.21
CA CYS A 165 3.06 0.48 -9.94
C CYS A 165 4.18 1.55 -10.06
N THR A 166 3.98 2.74 -9.49
CA THR A 166 4.84 3.92 -9.68
C THR A 166 6.28 3.66 -9.23
N ARG A 167 6.49 3.00 -8.08
CA ARG A 167 7.83 2.68 -7.58
C ARG A 167 8.61 1.80 -8.58
N GLN A 168 7.95 0.82 -9.18
CA GLN A 168 8.57 -0.05 -10.19
C GLN A 168 8.86 0.72 -11.49
N ALA A 169 7.96 1.61 -11.91
CA ALA A 169 8.17 2.46 -13.07
C ALA A 169 9.40 3.38 -12.90
N ASP A 170 9.57 3.95 -11.71
CA ASP A 170 10.72 4.79 -11.37
C ASP A 170 12.02 3.97 -11.38
N MET A 171 12.01 2.74 -10.87
CA MET A 171 13.16 1.84 -10.93
C MET A 171 13.57 1.50 -12.36
N LEU A 172 12.62 1.25 -13.26
CA LEU A 172 12.89 0.96 -14.68
C LEU A 172 13.51 2.15 -15.42
N THR A 173 13.10 3.37 -15.09
CA THR A 173 13.59 4.58 -15.78
C THR A 173 14.90 5.08 -15.18
N ASN A 174 15.12 4.93 -13.88
CA ASN A 174 16.38 5.32 -13.24
C ASN A 174 17.53 4.38 -13.61
N THR A 175 17.27 3.09 -13.81
CA THR A 175 18.29 2.15 -14.32
C THR A 175 18.79 2.50 -15.71
N THR A 176 17.93 3.05 -16.60
CA THR A 176 18.37 3.48 -17.94
C THR A 176 19.31 4.69 -17.92
N LYS A 177 19.23 5.54 -16.89
CA LYS A 177 20.12 6.72 -16.77
C LYS A 177 21.54 6.37 -16.31
N MET A 178 21.73 5.22 -15.66
CA MET A 178 23.06 4.81 -15.15
C MET A 178 23.85 3.92 -16.12
N GLY A 179 23.19 3.32 -17.12
CA GLY A 179 23.83 2.47 -18.15
C GLY A 179 24.22 3.20 -19.44
N ALA A 180 24.04 4.52 -19.49
CA ALA A 180 24.38 5.36 -20.63
C ALA A 180 25.61 6.25 -20.31
N SER A 181 26.76 5.61 -20.11
CA SER A 181 28.08 6.26 -20.05
C SER A 181 29.11 5.43 -20.78
#